data_AF-A0A3C1LVZ1-F1
#
_entry.id   AF-A0A3C1LVZ1-F1
#
_cell.length_a   1.000
_cell.length_b   1.000
_cell.length_c   1.000
_cell.angle_alpha   90.00
_cell.angle_beta   90.00
_cell.angle_gamma   90.00
#
_symmetry.space_group_name_H-M   'P 1'
#
loop_
_entity.id
_entity.type
_entity.pdbx_description
1 polymer ?
#
loop_
_entity_poly.entity_id
_entity_poly.type
_entity_poly.pdbx_seq_one_letter_code
_entity_poly.pdbx_strand_id
1 'polypeptide(L)'
;MACDKISYSQTSWFINTALKGRYELNLPEGDFARSDFYPTDATENIGIYWALPNIQAFHSIVPVSIMEFYPKVGVKRDVSSKPNEDYFALRALLSVKWLFIAENVQEQSPMPGFKLYNNQIGYNVYENENFIPFGFAYDYFITKEDVDNHSTDNRSNLMLRAVSLEDEAINRNNDILTHLPEEMNYYLGEDEYFADAADRRSMSSYEFKTDNRGFTCRIKLDKERLVFFSVPYDKGWSAKVNGKPALIEKANIGFMAVRVPAGDSEIRFDYIAPGLVVGLCGAGAGIAILAVYLFVFYKVTGKRRKKLNSAIAVDMPQEKEYKIIDSETDISQANIMPNKIPQQPTEVIPVDIDEEQKGGE
;
A
#
# COMPACT_ATOMS: atom_id res chain seq x y z
N MET A 1 4.34 13.83 1.24
CA MET A 1 4.37 14.10 2.69
C MET A 1 4.34 15.62 2.84
N ALA A 2 3.15 16.22 2.92
CA ALA A 2 3.05 17.64 3.22
C ALA A 2 3.34 17.77 4.72
N CYS A 3 4.53 18.24 5.05
CA CYS A 3 4.95 18.49 6.41
C CYS A 3 4.38 19.86 6.78
N ASP A 4 3.17 19.89 7.36
CA ASP A 4 2.70 21.10 8.01
C ASP A 4 3.62 21.43 9.19
N LYS A 5 3.81 22.72 9.49
CA LYS A 5 4.68 23.18 10.57
C LYS A 5 4.14 22.68 11.92
N ILE A 6 4.73 21.60 12.43
CA ILE A 6 4.36 20.99 13.71
C ILE A 6 4.72 21.94 14.86
N SER A 7 3.73 22.38 15.63
CA SER A 7 3.94 23.13 16.88
C SER A 7 4.40 22.19 18.02
N TYR A 8 5.00 22.73 19.08
CA TYR A 8 5.48 21.90 20.20
C TYR A 8 4.36 21.04 20.86
N SER A 9 3.12 21.55 20.91
CA SER A 9 1.97 20.80 21.39
C SER A 9 1.61 19.64 20.45
N GLN A 10 1.70 19.84 19.13
CA GLN A 10 1.51 18.79 18.14
C GLN A 10 2.62 17.72 18.22
N THR A 11 3.88 18.11 18.48
CA THR A 11 4.99 17.16 18.67
C THR A 11 4.74 16.21 19.84
N SER A 12 4.23 16.73 20.95
CA SER A 12 3.94 15.93 22.14
C SER A 12 2.81 14.92 21.88
N TRP A 13 1.77 15.33 21.15
CA TRP A 13 0.68 14.46 20.73
C TRP A 13 1.18 13.35 19.78
N PHE A 14 2.00 13.67 18.78
CA PHE A 14 2.55 12.65 17.87
C PHE A 14 3.38 11.60 18.61
N ILE A 15 4.19 12.01 19.58
CA ILE A 15 5.00 11.08 20.37
C ILE A 15 4.12 10.23 21.28
N ASN A 16 3.25 10.85 22.08
CA ASN A 16 2.55 10.18 23.16
C ASN A 16 1.27 9.46 22.71
N THR A 17 0.54 10.01 21.75
CA THR A 17 -0.73 9.44 21.26
C THR A 17 -0.51 8.62 19.99
N ALA A 18 0.13 9.19 18.96
CA ALA A 18 0.27 8.47 17.68
C ALA A 18 1.31 7.33 17.75
N LEU A 19 2.57 7.63 18.05
CA LEU A 19 3.66 6.64 18.00
C LEU A 19 3.61 5.64 19.16
N LYS A 20 3.43 6.13 20.40
CA LYS A 20 3.33 5.26 21.58
C LYS A 20 2.00 4.54 21.68
N GLY A 21 0.91 5.11 21.14
CA GLY A 21 -0.43 4.53 21.24
C GLY A 21 -0.50 3.09 20.70
N ARG A 22 0.34 2.72 19.72
CA ARG A 22 0.46 1.32 19.27
C ARG A 22 0.72 0.31 20.40
N TYR A 23 1.51 0.70 21.40
CA TYR A 23 1.93 -0.17 22.50
C TYR A 23 1.03 -0.04 23.74
N GLU A 24 0.20 1.00 23.78
CA GLU A 24 -0.72 1.28 24.88
C GLU A 24 -2.15 0.82 24.55
N LEU A 25 -2.48 0.71 23.27
CA LEU A 25 -3.81 0.35 22.81
C LEU A 25 -4.09 -1.11 23.16
N ASN A 26 -5.17 -1.32 23.88
CA ASN A 26 -5.60 -2.63 24.31
C ASN A 26 -7.00 -2.92 23.76
N LEU A 27 -7.05 -3.63 22.63
CA LEU A 27 -8.27 -4.18 22.05
C LEU A 27 -8.28 -5.69 22.28
N PRO A 28 -9.46 -6.31 22.47
CA PRO A 28 -9.57 -7.76 22.57
C PRO A 28 -8.89 -8.46 21.39
N GLU A 29 -8.11 -9.50 21.69
CA GLU A 29 -7.68 -10.44 20.66
C GLU A 29 -8.90 -11.14 20.05
N GLY A 30 -8.88 -11.40 18.75
CA GLY A 30 -9.99 -12.04 18.07
C GLY A 30 -9.87 -11.98 16.56
N ASP A 31 -11.03 -12.01 15.90
CA ASP A 31 -11.15 -11.95 14.45
C ASP A 31 -10.43 -10.73 13.87
N PHE A 32 -9.93 -10.87 12.65
CA PHE A 32 -9.48 -9.71 11.89
C PHE A 32 -10.61 -8.71 11.76
N ALA A 33 -10.37 -7.49 12.25
CA ALA A 33 -11.32 -6.41 12.22
C ALA A 33 -10.66 -5.11 11.77
N ARG A 34 -11.40 -4.30 11.04
CA ARG A 34 -11.02 -2.92 10.74
C ARG A 34 -11.50 -1.98 11.84
N SER A 35 -10.85 -0.83 11.91
CA SER A 35 -11.32 0.32 12.66
C SER A 35 -11.74 1.48 11.75
N ASP A 36 -12.52 2.39 12.33
CA ASP A 36 -12.85 3.68 11.78
C ASP A 36 -12.63 4.76 12.84
N PHE A 37 -12.44 6.01 12.41
CA PHE A 37 -12.18 7.15 13.27
C PHE A 37 -13.08 8.29 12.84
N TYR A 38 -13.76 9.00 13.74
CA TYR A 38 -14.62 10.09 13.25
C TYR A 38 -13.83 11.18 12.51
N PRO A 39 -14.26 11.59 11.29
CA PRO A 39 -13.47 12.46 10.41
C PRO A 39 -13.13 13.82 11.02
N THR A 40 -13.95 14.30 11.95
CA THR A 40 -13.79 15.56 12.66
C THR A 40 -12.53 15.59 13.54
N ASP A 41 -12.02 14.42 13.94
CA ASP A 41 -11.03 14.32 15.03
C ASP A 41 -9.89 13.32 14.74
N ALA A 42 -9.96 12.62 13.62
CA ALA A 42 -8.91 11.70 13.21
C ALA A 42 -7.75 12.48 12.57
N THR A 43 -6.60 12.49 13.24
CA THR A 43 -5.35 12.74 12.53
C THR A 43 -5.23 11.69 11.44
N GLU A 44 -5.01 12.12 10.21
CA GLU A 44 -4.95 11.20 9.08
C GLU A 44 -3.94 10.09 9.35
N ASN A 45 -4.28 8.87 8.94
CA ASN A 45 -3.43 7.70 9.10
C ASN A 45 -3.12 7.30 10.55
N ILE A 46 -3.89 7.74 11.56
CA ILE A 46 -3.71 7.29 12.96
C ILE A 46 -3.70 5.76 13.09
N GLY A 47 -4.57 5.07 12.35
CA GLY A 47 -4.57 3.60 12.31
C GLY A 47 -3.26 3.00 11.78
N ILE A 48 -2.54 3.68 10.88
CA ILE A 48 -1.21 3.23 10.41
C ILE A 48 -0.19 3.30 11.55
N TYR A 49 -0.18 4.39 12.33
CA TYR A 49 0.73 4.52 13.48
C TYR A 49 0.49 3.42 14.52
N TRP A 50 -0.78 3.08 14.75
CA TRP A 50 -1.18 2.04 15.69
C TRP A 50 -1.11 0.61 15.14
N ALA A 51 -0.71 0.44 13.88
CA ALA A 51 -0.76 -0.83 13.16
C ALA A 51 -2.16 -1.50 13.21
N LEU A 52 -3.22 -0.69 13.21
CA LEU A 52 -4.61 -1.11 13.13
C LEU A 52 -5.09 -1.11 11.67
N PRO A 53 -5.62 -2.23 11.17
CA PRO A 53 -6.39 -2.23 9.93
C PRO A 53 -7.53 -1.24 10.04
N ASN A 54 -7.72 -0.39 9.05
CA ASN A 54 -8.74 0.67 9.11
C ASN A 54 -9.23 1.06 7.71
N ILE A 55 -10.36 1.77 7.66
CA ILE A 55 -10.97 2.22 6.40
C ILE A 55 -10.56 3.65 5.99
N GLN A 56 -9.77 4.34 6.83
CA GLN A 56 -9.30 5.71 6.59
C GLN A 56 -7.83 5.78 6.23
N ALA A 57 -7.54 6.00 4.95
CA ALA A 57 -6.18 6.14 4.48
C ALA A 57 -6.00 7.40 3.64
N PHE A 58 -5.07 8.26 4.04
CA PHE A 58 -4.47 9.25 3.17
C PHE A 58 -3.27 8.61 2.46
N HIS A 59 -3.41 8.34 1.16
CA HIS A 59 -2.36 7.69 0.38
C HIS A 59 -2.49 8.00 -1.12
N SER A 60 -1.36 8.24 -1.79
CA SER A 60 -1.30 8.64 -3.19
C SER A 60 -1.37 7.48 -4.20
N ILE A 61 -1.21 6.23 -3.73
CA ILE A 61 -1.17 5.04 -4.59
C ILE A 61 -2.24 4.04 -4.12
N VAL A 62 -3.43 4.11 -4.68
CA VAL A 62 -4.52 3.17 -4.36
C VAL A 62 -4.97 2.41 -5.61
N PRO A 63 -5.48 1.17 -5.46
CA PRO A 63 -6.04 0.43 -6.58
C PRO A 63 -7.18 1.21 -7.26
N VAL A 64 -7.27 1.12 -8.58
CA VAL A 64 -8.31 1.81 -9.38
C VAL A 64 -9.72 1.42 -8.90
N SER A 65 -9.90 0.17 -8.50
CA SER A 65 -11.16 -0.35 -7.98
C SER A 65 -11.64 0.34 -6.70
N ILE A 66 -10.74 0.87 -5.86
CA ILE A 66 -11.11 1.70 -4.70
C ILE A 66 -11.56 3.10 -5.13
N MET A 67 -10.96 3.66 -6.18
CA MET A 67 -11.38 4.94 -6.77
C MET A 67 -12.75 4.85 -7.43
N GLU A 68 -13.14 3.65 -7.88
CA GLU A 68 -14.49 3.37 -8.40
C GLU A 68 -15.51 3.16 -7.26
N PHE A 69 -15.12 2.43 -6.20
CA PHE A 69 -16.01 2.05 -5.10
C PHE A 69 -16.49 3.24 -4.26
N TYR A 70 -15.58 4.04 -3.69
CA TYR A 70 -15.96 5.05 -2.70
C TYR A 70 -16.94 6.10 -3.24
N PRO A 71 -16.72 6.70 -4.44
CA PRO A 71 -17.69 7.65 -5.00
C PRO A 71 -19.06 7.01 -5.27
N LYS A 72 -19.10 5.71 -5.58
CA LYS A 72 -20.35 4.99 -5.80
C LYS A 72 -21.16 4.81 -4.52
N VAL A 73 -20.53 4.81 -3.34
CA VAL A 73 -21.22 4.78 -2.03
C VAL A 73 -21.27 6.14 -1.34
N GLY A 74 -21.17 7.24 -2.10
CA GLY A 74 -21.31 8.60 -1.56
C GLY A 74 -20.09 9.14 -0.81
N VAL A 75 -19.00 8.36 -0.74
CA VAL A 75 -17.77 8.79 -0.08
C VAL A 75 -16.86 9.45 -1.10
N LYS A 76 -16.57 10.74 -0.91
CA LYS A 76 -15.57 11.42 -1.73
C LYS A 76 -14.21 10.74 -1.56
N ARG A 77 -13.55 10.41 -2.67
CA ARG A 77 -12.19 9.84 -2.66
C ARG A 77 -11.27 10.63 -3.57
N ASP A 78 -10.54 11.57 -2.98
CA ASP A 78 -9.40 12.21 -3.62
C ASP A 78 -8.14 11.46 -3.16
N VAL A 79 -7.40 12.03 -2.22
CA VAL A 79 -6.21 11.45 -1.58
C VAL A 79 -6.53 10.70 -0.27
N SER A 80 -7.71 10.94 0.33
CA SER A 80 -8.18 10.27 1.54
C SER A 80 -9.58 9.68 1.43
N SER A 81 -9.83 8.57 2.12
CA SER A 81 -11.17 8.01 2.37
C SER A 81 -11.63 8.40 3.78
N LYS A 82 -12.75 9.14 3.87
CA LYS A 82 -13.35 9.58 5.14
C LYS A 82 -14.88 9.49 5.04
N PRO A 83 -15.46 8.29 5.17
CA PRO A 83 -16.91 8.16 5.16
C PRO A 83 -17.51 8.89 6.37
N ASN A 84 -18.56 9.69 6.19
CA ASN A 84 -19.28 10.30 7.31
C ASN A 84 -20.18 9.26 8.01
N GLU A 85 -20.81 9.66 9.09
CA GLU A 85 -21.68 8.84 9.94
C GLU A 85 -22.97 8.36 9.26
N ASP A 86 -23.42 9.02 8.19
CA ASP A 86 -24.64 8.62 7.46
C ASP A 86 -24.49 7.24 6.81
N TYR A 87 -23.27 6.86 6.42
CA TYR A 87 -22.97 5.56 5.80
C TYR A 87 -22.69 4.46 6.84
N PHE A 88 -23.58 4.27 7.82
CA PHE A 88 -23.36 3.29 8.90
C PHE A 88 -23.26 1.84 8.38
N ALA A 89 -24.08 1.45 7.39
CA ALA A 89 -24.02 0.09 6.82
C ALA A 89 -22.68 -0.23 6.13
N LEU A 90 -21.97 0.81 5.66
CA LEU A 90 -20.63 0.67 5.09
C LEU A 90 -19.64 0.06 6.10
N ARG A 91 -19.83 0.33 7.40
CA ARG A 91 -18.94 -0.17 8.46
C ARG A 91 -19.07 -1.68 8.59
N ALA A 92 -20.29 -2.22 8.58
CA ALA A 92 -20.51 -3.66 8.58
C ALA A 92 -19.99 -4.30 7.27
N LEU A 93 -20.30 -3.71 6.10
CA LEU A 93 -19.86 -4.18 4.79
C LEU A 93 -18.32 -4.30 4.69
N LEU A 94 -17.59 -3.39 5.34
CA LEU A 94 -16.12 -3.35 5.37
C LEU A 94 -15.50 -4.02 6.60
N SER A 95 -16.28 -4.80 7.37
CA SER A 95 -15.82 -5.50 8.57
C SER A 95 -15.17 -4.58 9.61
N VAL A 96 -15.74 -3.40 9.82
CA VAL A 96 -15.34 -2.46 10.88
C VAL A 96 -15.97 -2.92 12.19
N LYS A 97 -15.11 -3.19 13.17
CA LYS A 97 -15.52 -3.52 14.55
C LYS A 97 -15.33 -2.36 15.50
N TRP A 98 -14.28 -1.58 15.31
CA TRP A 98 -13.87 -0.57 16.29
C TRP A 98 -14.07 0.83 15.74
N LEU A 99 -14.81 1.66 16.46
CA LEU A 99 -14.97 3.07 16.16
C LEU A 99 -14.28 3.90 17.24
N PHE A 100 -13.48 4.87 16.83
CA PHE A 100 -12.77 5.78 17.71
C PHE A 100 -13.33 7.20 17.54
N ILE A 101 -13.77 7.79 18.66
CA ILE A 101 -14.22 9.19 18.74
C ILE A 101 -13.34 9.87 19.78
N ALA A 102 -12.73 11.01 19.44
CA ALA A 102 -11.83 11.68 20.37
C ALA A 102 -12.60 12.22 21.59
N GLU A 103 -11.96 12.21 22.77
CA GLU A 103 -12.61 12.61 24.03
C GLU A 103 -12.91 14.12 24.11
N ASN A 104 -12.21 14.92 23.31
CA ASN A 104 -12.43 16.37 23.22
C ASN A 104 -13.66 16.75 22.38
N VAL A 105 -14.33 15.79 21.76
CA VAL A 105 -15.60 16.00 21.05
C VAL A 105 -16.71 16.18 22.07
N GLN A 106 -17.40 17.32 21.99
CA GLN A 106 -18.42 17.72 22.96
C GLN A 106 -19.64 16.78 22.95
N GLU A 107 -20.00 16.24 21.79
CA GLU A 107 -21.12 15.30 21.64
C GLU A 107 -20.61 13.94 21.15
N GLN A 108 -20.71 12.95 22.04
CA GLN A 108 -20.32 11.57 21.77
C GLN A 108 -21.48 10.82 21.14
N SER A 109 -21.70 11.02 19.83
CA SER A 109 -22.82 10.43 19.07
C SER A 109 -22.32 9.35 18.10
N PRO A 110 -22.18 8.09 18.53
CA PRO A 110 -21.79 7.00 17.63
C PRO A 110 -22.95 6.62 16.70
N MET A 111 -22.61 6.10 15.50
CA MET A 111 -23.57 5.53 14.55
C MET A 111 -24.42 4.41 15.18
N PRO A 112 -25.60 4.08 14.60
CA PRO A 112 -26.40 2.94 15.01
C PRO A 112 -25.59 1.63 15.13
N GLY A 113 -25.83 0.90 16.23
CA GLY A 113 -25.19 -0.39 16.49
C GLY A 113 -23.79 -0.32 17.10
N PHE A 114 -23.34 0.85 17.54
CA PHE A 114 -22.06 1.00 18.24
C PHE A 114 -22.26 1.24 19.74
N LYS A 115 -21.57 0.44 20.55
CA LYS A 115 -21.65 0.50 22.02
C LYS A 115 -20.30 0.86 22.61
N LEU A 116 -20.29 1.77 23.59
CA LEU A 116 -19.06 2.14 24.28
C LEU A 116 -18.40 0.90 24.89
N TYR A 117 -17.15 0.64 24.49
CA TYR A 117 -16.32 -0.45 24.98
C TYR A 117 -15.39 0.04 26.09
N ASN A 118 -14.57 1.05 25.80
CA ASN A 118 -13.67 1.65 26.79
C ASN A 118 -13.20 3.07 26.38
N ASN A 119 -12.38 3.66 27.25
CA ASN A 119 -11.67 4.90 27.02
C ASN A 119 -10.18 4.61 27.03
N GLN A 120 -9.46 5.01 25.98
CA GLN A 120 -8.03 4.81 25.91
C GLN A 120 -7.37 5.84 24.99
N ILE A 121 -6.22 6.36 25.42
CA ILE A 121 -5.30 7.14 24.59
C ILE A 121 -5.98 8.40 24.00
N GLY A 122 -6.92 8.99 24.74
CA GLY A 122 -7.67 10.19 24.32
C GLY A 122 -8.85 9.92 23.39
N TYR A 123 -9.31 8.67 23.30
CA TYR A 123 -10.47 8.27 22.51
C TYR A 123 -11.47 7.46 23.34
N ASN A 124 -12.75 7.75 23.12
CA ASN A 124 -13.85 6.83 23.38
C ASN A 124 -13.86 5.77 22.27
N VAL A 125 -13.75 4.50 22.67
CA VAL A 125 -13.73 3.36 21.75
C VAL A 125 -15.06 2.65 21.83
N TYR A 126 -15.70 2.47 20.68
CA TYR A 126 -16.98 1.79 20.55
C TYR A 126 -16.81 0.49 19.77
N GLU A 127 -17.52 -0.54 20.19
CA GLU A 127 -17.63 -1.82 19.50
C GLU A 127 -18.90 -1.85 18.65
N ASN A 128 -18.76 -2.27 17.39
CA ASN A 128 -19.86 -2.49 16.47
C ASN A 128 -20.56 -3.83 16.77
N GLU A 129 -21.76 -3.78 17.34
CA GLU A 129 -22.62 -4.95 17.60
C GLU A 129 -23.13 -5.60 16.30
N ASN A 130 -22.93 -4.94 15.15
CA ASN A 130 -23.20 -5.41 13.78
C ASN A 130 -21.93 -5.75 12.98
N PHE A 131 -20.79 -5.94 13.65
CA PHE A 131 -19.56 -6.43 13.04
C PHE A 131 -19.75 -7.76 12.29
N ILE A 132 -19.34 -7.82 11.02
CA ILE A 132 -19.32 -9.05 10.21
C ILE A 132 -17.87 -9.50 10.04
N PRO A 133 -17.50 -10.71 10.49
CA PRO A 133 -16.18 -11.28 10.25
C PRO A 133 -15.80 -11.27 8.76
N PHE A 134 -14.50 -11.07 8.51
CA PHE A 134 -14.00 -10.82 7.17
C PHE A 134 -14.19 -12.02 6.24
N GLY A 135 -14.85 -11.83 5.09
CA GLY A 135 -15.21 -12.93 4.21
C GLY A 135 -16.59 -13.49 4.55
N PHE A 136 -17.63 -13.10 3.82
CA PHE A 136 -19.00 -13.55 4.07
C PHE A 136 -19.76 -13.80 2.78
N ALA A 137 -20.75 -14.68 2.83
CA ALA A 137 -21.46 -15.15 1.65
C ALA A 137 -22.74 -14.37 1.35
N TYR A 138 -23.21 -14.53 0.10
CA TYR A 138 -24.47 -13.99 -0.37
C TYR A 138 -25.40 -15.07 -0.92
N ASP A 139 -26.71 -14.85 -0.79
CA ASP A 139 -27.77 -15.61 -1.46
C ASP A 139 -28.39 -14.84 -2.64
N TYR A 140 -28.33 -13.50 -2.59
CA TYR A 140 -28.91 -12.63 -3.60
C TYR A 140 -27.86 -11.82 -4.34
N PHE A 141 -28.12 -11.56 -5.61
CA PHE A 141 -27.38 -10.58 -6.41
C PHE A 141 -28.27 -9.39 -6.81
N ILE A 142 -27.62 -8.28 -7.08
CA ILE A 142 -28.19 -7.08 -7.71
C ILE A 142 -27.32 -6.68 -8.89
N THR A 143 -27.92 -6.03 -9.87
CA THR A 143 -27.21 -5.50 -11.02
C THR A 143 -26.55 -4.15 -10.68
N LYS A 144 -25.71 -3.65 -11.58
CA LYS A 144 -25.19 -2.28 -11.49
C LYS A 144 -26.30 -1.23 -11.61
N GLU A 145 -27.31 -1.50 -12.43
CA GLU A 145 -28.47 -0.61 -12.59
C GLU A 145 -29.27 -0.51 -11.29
N ASP A 146 -29.48 -1.63 -10.60
CA ASP A 146 -30.13 -1.65 -9.28
C ASP A 146 -29.38 -0.73 -8.31
N VAL A 147 -28.04 -0.82 -8.24
CA VAL A 147 -27.23 0.06 -7.39
C VAL A 147 -27.35 1.53 -7.80
N ASP A 148 -27.27 1.82 -9.10
CA ASP A 148 -27.27 3.19 -9.62
C ASP A 148 -28.63 3.89 -9.44
N ASN A 149 -29.72 3.12 -9.39
CA ASN A 149 -31.09 3.60 -9.13
C ASN A 149 -31.36 3.95 -7.66
N HIS A 150 -30.43 3.68 -6.73
CA HIS A 150 -30.55 4.06 -5.32
C HIS A 150 -29.70 5.29 -4.98
N SER A 151 -30.16 6.06 -3.98
CA SER A 151 -29.37 7.14 -3.39
C SER A 151 -28.06 6.60 -2.83
N THR A 152 -27.01 7.42 -2.84
CA THR A 152 -25.68 7.02 -2.37
C THR A 152 -25.67 6.46 -0.95
N ASP A 153 -26.53 7.01 -0.09
CA ASP A 153 -26.63 6.69 1.32
C ASP A 153 -27.19 5.26 1.53
N ASN A 154 -28.05 4.80 0.63
CA ASN A 154 -28.66 3.48 0.67
C ASN A 154 -27.84 2.39 -0.04
N ARG A 155 -26.86 2.75 -0.88
CA ARG A 155 -26.11 1.75 -1.68
C ARG A 155 -25.29 0.80 -0.82
N SER A 156 -24.78 1.26 0.32
CA SER A 156 -24.05 0.39 1.26
C SER A 156 -25.00 -0.62 1.93
N ASN A 157 -26.21 -0.20 2.28
CA ASN A 157 -27.26 -1.07 2.84
C ASN A 157 -27.68 -2.12 1.80
N LEU A 158 -27.91 -1.69 0.55
CA LEU A 158 -28.27 -2.57 -0.54
C LEU A 158 -27.16 -3.61 -0.83
N MET A 159 -25.90 -3.18 -0.83
CA MET A 159 -24.74 -4.08 -0.99
C MET A 159 -24.49 -4.99 0.21
N LEU A 160 -25.02 -4.67 1.39
CA LEU A 160 -24.98 -5.57 2.53
C LEU A 160 -25.97 -6.73 2.33
N ARG A 161 -27.17 -6.42 1.81
CA ARG A 161 -28.23 -7.39 1.52
C ARG A 161 -27.89 -8.32 0.36
N ALA A 162 -27.44 -7.76 -0.77
CA ALA A 162 -27.17 -8.48 -2.00
C ALA A 162 -25.84 -8.07 -2.63
N VAL A 163 -25.16 -9.00 -3.30
CA VAL A 163 -23.88 -8.71 -3.95
C VAL A 163 -24.13 -8.04 -5.30
N SER A 164 -23.53 -6.88 -5.53
CA SER A 164 -23.56 -6.24 -6.84
C SER A 164 -22.57 -6.91 -7.78
N LEU A 165 -23.05 -7.34 -8.94
CA LEU A 165 -22.28 -8.05 -9.96
C LEU A 165 -22.54 -7.44 -11.35
N GLU A 166 -21.55 -7.55 -12.23
CA GLU A 166 -21.69 -7.27 -13.67
C GLU A 166 -22.29 -8.49 -14.39
N ASP A 167 -22.89 -8.29 -15.56
CA ASP A 167 -23.64 -9.32 -16.30
C ASP A 167 -22.87 -10.63 -16.51
N GLU A 168 -21.58 -10.55 -16.80
CA GLU A 168 -20.75 -11.74 -16.98
C GLU A 168 -20.61 -12.55 -15.68
N ALA A 169 -20.46 -11.88 -14.55
CA ALA A 169 -20.36 -12.53 -13.24
C ALA A 169 -21.72 -13.09 -12.82
N ILE A 170 -22.81 -12.39 -13.13
CA ILE A 170 -24.18 -12.90 -12.93
C ILE A 170 -24.36 -14.21 -13.72
N ASN A 171 -24.02 -14.22 -15.00
CA ASN A 171 -24.16 -15.41 -15.85
C ASN A 171 -23.37 -16.63 -15.34
N ARG A 172 -22.22 -16.41 -14.68
CA ARG A 172 -21.40 -17.47 -14.08
C ARG A 172 -21.92 -17.98 -12.73
N ASN A 173 -22.79 -17.23 -12.06
CA ASN A 173 -23.22 -17.50 -10.68
C ASN A 173 -24.75 -17.53 -10.51
N ASN A 174 -25.53 -17.47 -11.60
CA ASN A 174 -27.01 -17.47 -11.56
C ASN A 174 -27.61 -18.81 -11.09
N ASP A 175 -26.79 -19.85 -11.00
CA ASP A 175 -27.17 -21.17 -10.47
C ASP A 175 -27.10 -21.22 -8.94
N ILE A 176 -26.37 -20.29 -8.31
CA ILE A 176 -26.19 -20.21 -6.85
C ILE A 176 -26.73 -18.92 -6.23
N LEU A 177 -26.96 -17.87 -7.03
CA LEU A 177 -27.50 -16.58 -6.60
C LEU A 177 -28.85 -16.30 -7.27
N THR A 178 -29.77 -15.75 -6.49
CA THR A 178 -31.08 -15.29 -6.99
C THR A 178 -31.06 -13.76 -7.12
N HIS A 179 -31.71 -13.19 -8.14
CA HIS A 179 -31.85 -11.72 -8.21
C HIS A 179 -32.68 -11.22 -7.02
N LEU A 180 -32.25 -10.15 -6.36
CA LEU A 180 -32.96 -9.60 -5.21
C LEU A 180 -34.35 -9.10 -5.65
N PRO A 181 -35.45 -9.57 -5.02
CA PRO A 181 -36.78 -9.09 -5.37
C PRO A 181 -36.88 -7.57 -5.24
N GLU A 182 -37.52 -6.92 -6.21
CA GLU A 182 -37.58 -5.45 -6.31
C GLU A 182 -38.17 -4.79 -5.04
N GLU A 183 -39.14 -5.44 -4.40
CA GLU A 183 -39.70 -4.98 -3.13
C GLU A 183 -38.66 -4.90 -2.00
N MET A 184 -37.67 -5.80 -1.99
CA MET A 184 -36.58 -5.80 -1.02
C MET A 184 -35.49 -4.78 -1.36
N ASN A 185 -35.56 -4.08 -2.49
CA ASN A 185 -34.55 -3.08 -2.84
C ASN A 185 -34.75 -1.77 -2.05
N TYR A 186 -35.99 -1.44 -1.67
CA TYR A 186 -36.32 -0.10 -1.15
C TYR A 186 -36.39 0.00 0.38
N TYR A 187 -36.65 -1.10 1.10
CA TYR A 187 -36.67 -1.12 2.57
C TYR A 187 -35.25 -1.30 3.10
N LEU A 188 -34.53 -0.19 3.32
CA LEU A 188 -33.10 -0.17 3.68
C LEU A 188 -32.82 0.65 4.95
N GLY A 189 -33.77 0.68 5.88
CA GLY A 189 -33.64 1.42 7.14
C GLY A 189 -32.68 0.77 8.14
N GLU A 190 -32.70 1.29 9.36
CA GLU A 190 -31.85 0.82 10.46
C GLU A 190 -32.21 -0.61 10.91
N ASP A 191 -33.49 -0.91 11.06
CA ASP A 191 -33.98 -2.25 11.44
C ASP A 191 -33.56 -3.30 10.41
N GLU A 192 -33.70 -2.96 9.12
CA GLU A 192 -33.24 -3.79 8.02
C GLU A 192 -31.73 -3.99 8.01
N TYR A 193 -30.96 -2.94 8.28
CA TYR A 193 -29.51 -3.04 8.40
C TYR A 193 -29.09 -4.04 9.49
N PHE A 194 -29.73 -4.01 10.66
CA PHE A 194 -29.42 -4.97 11.72
C PHE A 194 -29.73 -6.41 11.32
N ALA A 195 -30.84 -6.63 10.61
CA ALA A 195 -31.21 -7.94 10.09
C ALA A 195 -30.22 -8.43 9.02
N ASP A 196 -29.89 -7.58 8.05
CA ASP A 196 -28.95 -7.89 6.98
C ASP A 196 -27.55 -8.18 7.55
N ALA A 197 -27.10 -7.40 8.54
CA ALA A 197 -25.81 -7.63 9.19
C ALA A 197 -25.77 -8.97 9.96
N ALA A 198 -26.85 -9.31 10.68
CA ALA A 198 -26.96 -10.58 11.37
C ALA A 198 -26.96 -11.77 10.40
N ASP A 199 -27.67 -11.65 9.28
CA ASP A 199 -27.74 -12.67 8.25
C ASP A 199 -26.36 -12.90 7.60
N ARG A 200 -25.66 -11.83 7.20
CA ARG A 200 -24.28 -11.91 6.68
C ARG A 200 -23.30 -12.49 7.68
N ARG A 201 -23.42 -12.15 8.96
CA ARG A 201 -22.60 -12.74 10.03
C ARG A 201 -22.84 -14.24 10.19
N SER A 202 -24.08 -14.72 9.99
CA SER A 202 -24.37 -16.16 10.08
C SER A 202 -23.66 -16.98 8.98
N MET A 203 -23.25 -16.31 7.91
CA MET A 203 -22.56 -16.88 6.75
C MET A 203 -21.16 -16.28 6.56
N SER A 204 -20.51 -15.84 7.64
CA SER A 204 -19.15 -15.33 7.61
C SER A 204 -18.11 -16.41 7.89
N SER A 205 -16.86 -16.09 7.58
CA SER A 205 -15.70 -16.89 7.96
C SER A 205 -15.59 -17.01 9.49
N TYR A 206 -14.95 -18.08 9.93
CA TYR A 206 -14.58 -18.27 11.34
C TYR A 206 -13.07 -18.07 11.56
N GLU A 207 -12.29 -17.91 10.50
CA GLU A 207 -10.85 -17.65 10.57
C GLU A 207 -10.42 -16.80 9.37
N PHE A 208 -9.69 -15.71 9.63
CA PHE A 208 -9.05 -14.90 8.60
C PHE A 208 -7.64 -14.52 9.03
N LYS A 209 -6.66 -14.77 8.16
CA LYS A 209 -5.23 -14.51 8.42
C LYS A 209 -4.58 -13.89 7.20
N THR A 210 -3.75 -12.87 7.42
CA THR A 210 -2.94 -12.24 6.38
C THR A 210 -1.48 -12.70 6.46
N ASP A 211 -0.79 -12.64 5.33
CA ASP A 211 0.66 -12.79 5.24
C ASP A 211 1.26 -11.85 4.18
N ASN A 212 2.57 -11.95 3.96
CA ASN A 212 3.30 -11.07 3.04
C ASN A 212 2.96 -11.29 1.55
N ARG A 213 2.15 -12.30 1.22
CA ARG A 213 1.75 -12.64 -0.15
C ARG A 213 0.25 -12.54 -0.37
N GLY A 214 -0.56 -12.41 0.68
CA GLY A 214 -2.01 -12.34 0.55
C GLY A 214 -2.71 -12.69 1.84
N PHE A 215 -3.73 -13.54 1.75
CA PHE A 215 -4.53 -13.93 2.91
C PHE A 215 -5.18 -15.30 2.75
N THR A 216 -5.50 -15.91 3.88
CA THR A 216 -6.24 -17.18 3.98
C THR A 216 -7.48 -16.96 4.83
N CYS A 217 -8.61 -17.48 4.35
CA CYS A 217 -9.91 -17.43 5.00
C CYS A 217 -10.45 -18.86 5.11
N ARG A 218 -11.08 -19.19 6.24
CA ARG A 218 -11.82 -20.45 6.39
C ARG A 218 -13.28 -20.20 6.76
N ILE A 219 -14.16 -20.89 6.05
CA ILE A 219 -15.59 -20.70 6.13
C ILE A 219 -16.30 -22.04 6.02
N LYS A 220 -17.41 -22.17 6.74
CA LYS A 220 -18.27 -23.35 6.68
C LYS A 220 -19.64 -22.94 6.16
N LEU A 221 -20.05 -23.52 5.03
CA LEU A 221 -21.30 -23.19 4.35
C LEU A 221 -22.21 -24.42 4.27
N ASP A 222 -23.53 -24.23 4.37
CA ASP A 222 -24.54 -25.28 4.17
C ASP A 222 -24.82 -25.59 2.70
N LYS A 223 -24.59 -24.62 1.81
CA LYS A 223 -24.65 -24.78 0.35
C LYS A 223 -23.53 -24.01 -0.33
N GLU A 224 -23.33 -24.28 -1.61
CA GLU A 224 -22.42 -23.51 -2.44
C GLU A 224 -22.88 -22.05 -2.53
N ARG A 225 -21.97 -21.10 -2.30
CA ARG A 225 -22.26 -19.66 -2.34
C ARG A 225 -21.09 -18.85 -2.88
N LEU A 226 -21.39 -17.61 -3.27
CA LEU A 226 -20.38 -16.61 -3.58
C LEU A 226 -19.94 -15.89 -2.28
N VAL A 227 -18.65 -15.99 -1.96
CA VAL A 227 -18.05 -15.38 -0.75
C VAL A 227 -17.31 -14.10 -1.14
N PHE A 228 -17.73 -13.00 -0.53
CA PHE A 228 -17.22 -11.66 -0.75
C PHE A 228 -16.11 -11.30 0.21
N PHE A 229 -15.11 -10.57 -0.31
CA PHE A 229 -14.02 -9.99 0.44
C PHE A 229 -13.91 -8.52 0.08
N SER A 230 -13.97 -7.64 1.08
CA SER A 230 -13.74 -6.20 0.90
C SER A 230 -12.26 -5.87 0.69
N VAL A 231 -11.60 -6.60 -0.21
CA VAL A 231 -10.24 -6.40 -0.70
C VAL A 231 -10.33 -5.91 -2.14
N PRO A 232 -9.65 -4.81 -2.50
CA PRO A 232 -9.79 -4.22 -3.83
C PRO A 232 -9.45 -5.21 -4.93
N TYR A 233 -10.29 -5.26 -5.95
CA TYR A 233 -10.03 -6.05 -7.16
C TYR A 233 -8.82 -5.50 -7.89
N ASP A 234 -7.88 -6.39 -8.24
CA ASP A 234 -6.68 -6.08 -9.04
C ASP A 234 -6.26 -7.33 -9.84
N LYS A 235 -5.64 -7.12 -11.01
CA LYS A 235 -5.15 -8.20 -11.88
C LYS A 235 -4.01 -9.02 -11.26
N GLY A 236 -3.34 -8.48 -10.24
CA GLY A 236 -2.29 -9.16 -9.50
C GLY A 236 -2.79 -10.23 -8.53
N TRP A 237 -4.09 -10.29 -8.26
CA TRP A 237 -4.69 -11.30 -7.38
C TRP A 237 -4.97 -12.61 -8.11
N SER A 238 -4.78 -13.71 -7.39
CA SER A 238 -5.20 -15.05 -7.76
C SER A 238 -5.82 -15.74 -6.55
N ALA A 239 -6.80 -16.61 -6.77
CA ALA A 239 -7.50 -17.30 -5.69
C ALA A 239 -7.46 -18.82 -5.87
N LYS A 240 -7.54 -19.53 -4.75
CA LYS A 240 -7.73 -20.98 -4.68
C LYS A 240 -8.77 -21.30 -3.63
N VAL A 241 -9.63 -22.26 -3.92
CA VAL A 241 -10.59 -22.83 -2.97
C VAL A 241 -10.25 -24.31 -2.82
N ASN A 242 -9.95 -24.74 -1.59
CA ASN A 242 -9.50 -26.10 -1.29
C ASN A 242 -8.33 -26.55 -2.18
N GLY A 243 -7.36 -25.64 -2.39
CA GLY A 243 -6.16 -25.85 -3.19
C GLY A 243 -6.36 -25.80 -4.72
N LYS A 244 -7.60 -25.76 -5.21
CA LYS A 244 -7.90 -25.67 -6.65
C LYS A 244 -8.02 -24.21 -7.07
N PRO A 245 -7.51 -23.80 -8.26
CA PRO A 245 -7.69 -22.45 -8.77
C PRO A 245 -9.17 -22.05 -8.81
N ALA A 246 -9.47 -20.84 -8.35
CA ALA A 246 -10.82 -20.27 -8.35
C ALA A 246 -10.81 -18.95 -9.11
N LEU A 247 -11.89 -18.70 -9.87
CA LEU A 247 -12.09 -17.43 -10.56
C LEU A 247 -12.49 -16.36 -9.54
N ILE A 248 -11.83 -15.20 -9.62
CA ILE A 248 -12.18 -14.02 -8.83
C ILE A 248 -13.20 -13.21 -9.62
N GLU A 249 -14.37 -13.03 -9.05
CA GLU A 249 -15.39 -12.12 -9.53
C GLU A 249 -15.15 -10.71 -8.98
N LYS A 250 -15.35 -9.69 -9.82
CA LYS A 250 -15.40 -8.31 -9.36
C LYS A 250 -16.80 -8.06 -8.80
N ALA A 251 -16.88 -7.83 -7.50
CA ALA A 251 -18.12 -7.71 -6.73
C ALA A 251 -18.20 -6.36 -6.01
N ASN A 252 -19.42 -5.89 -5.73
CA ASN A 252 -19.68 -4.64 -5.01
C ASN A 252 -18.83 -3.49 -5.54
N ILE A 253 -18.91 -3.30 -6.86
CA ILE A 253 -18.20 -2.28 -7.67
C ILE A 253 -16.69 -2.49 -7.76
N GLY A 254 -15.97 -2.69 -6.65
CA GLY A 254 -14.51 -2.60 -6.61
C GLY A 254 -13.81 -3.71 -5.84
N PHE A 255 -14.52 -4.74 -5.39
CA PHE A 255 -14.01 -5.75 -4.49
C PHE A 255 -14.00 -7.14 -5.14
N MET A 256 -13.52 -8.12 -4.38
CA MET A 256 -13.34 -9.48 -4.87
C MET A 256 -14.38 -10.42 -4.26
N ALA A 257 -14.85 -11.38 -5.04
CA ALA A 257 -15.62 -12.51 -4.54
C ALA A 257 -15.20 -13.81 -5.24
N VAL A 258 -15.39 -14.94 -4.58
CA VAL A 258 -15.09 -16.27 -5.15
C VAL A 258 -16.20 -17.25 -4.81
N ARG A 259 -16.46 -18.18 -5.72
CA ARG A 259 -17.44 -19.26 -5.53
C ARG A 259 -16.84 -20.34 -4.64
N VAL A 260 -17.57 -20.73 -3.59
CA VAL A 260 -17.09 -21.64 -2.53
C VAL A 260 -18.11 -22.76 -2.33
N PRO A 261 -17.69 -24.04 -2.39
CA PRO A 261 -18.60 -25.17 -2.26
C PRO A 261 -19.16 -25.29 -0.83
N ALA A 262 -20.25 -26.05 -0.72
CA ALA A 262 -20.81 -26.44 0.58
C ALA A 262 -19.78 -27.22 1.43
N GLY A 263 -19.91 -27.11 2.74
CA GLY A 263 -19.01 -27.71 3.72
C GLY A 263 -17.95 -26.74 4.22
N ASP A 264 -16.93 -27.32 4.85
CA ASP A 264 -15.77 -26.58 5.34
C ASP A 264 -14.79 -26.34 4.18
N SER A 265 -14.39 -25.09 3.98
CA SER A 265 -13.53 -24.69 2.87
C SER A 265 -12.44 -23.71 3.29
N GLU A 266 -11.24 -23.94 2.76
CA GLU A 266 -10.12 -23.00 2.84
C GLU A 266 -10.01 -22.21 1.55
N ILE A 267 -10.02 -20.88 1.68
CA ILE A 267 -9.93 -19.93 0.58
C ILE A 267 -8.59 -19.20 0.71
N ARG A 268 -7.74 -19.32 -0.31
CA ARG A 268 -6.43 -18.68 -0.37
C ARG A 268 -6.42 -17.63 -1.47
N PHE A 269 -6.04 -16.41 -1.14
CA PHE A 269 -5.69 -15.37 -2.10
C PHE A 269 -4.19 -15.08 -2.06
N ASP A 270 -3.57 -15.01 -3.25
CA ASP A 270 -2.17 -14.65 -3.44
C ASP A 270 -2.06 -13.44 -4.39
N TYR A 271 -1.23 -12.48 -4.03
CA TYR A 271 -0.97 -11.26 -4.79
C TYR A 271 0.46 -11.22 -5.33
N ILE A 272 0.59 -10.91 -6.61
CA ILE A 272 1.85 -10.58 -7.25
C ILE A 272 1.64 -9.27 -8.01
N ALA A 273 2.46 -8.25 -7.69
CA ALA A 273 2.37 -6.96 -8.35
C ALA A 273 2.49 -7.13 -9.89
N PRO A 274 1.52 -6.62 -10.67
CA PRO A 274 1.59 -6.69 -12.13
C PRO A 274 2.91 -6.10 -12.65
N GLY A 275 3.61 -6.84 -13.50
CA GLY A 275 4.91 -6.43 -14.05
C GLY A 275 6.12 -6.76 -13.19
N LEU A 276 5.97 -7.25 -11.94
CA LEU A 276 7.11 -7.63 -11.09
C LEU A 276 8.00 -8.68 -11.76
N VAL A 277 7.39 -9.74 -12.32
CA VAL A 277 8.12 -10.80 -13.02
C VAL A 277 8.85 -10.27 -14.25
N VAL A 278 8.18 -9.42 -15.04
CA VAL A 278 8.78 -8.78 -16.23
C VAL A 278 9.96 -7.88 -15.83
N GLY A 279 9.81 -7.11 -14.75
CA GLY A 279 10.86 -6.26 -14.19
C GLY A 279 12.07 -7.07 -13.71
N LEU A 280 11.85 -8.19 -13.02
CA LEU A 280 12.92 -9.10 -12.60
C LEU A 280 13.67 -9.70 -13.79
N CYS A 281 12.94 -10.13 -14.83
CA CYS A 281 13.56 -10.62 -16.07
C CYS A 281 14.39 -9.52 -16.75
N GLY A 282 13.87 -8.30 -16.83
CA GLY A 282 14.58 -7.14 -17.39
C GLY A 282 15.85 -6.79 -16.61
N ALA A 283 15.77 -6.77 -15.28
CA ALA A 283 16.92 -6.54 -14.41
C ALA A 283 18.00 -7.63 -14.60
N GLY A 284 17.59 -8.90 -14.66
CA GLY A 284 18.50 -10.01 -14.93
C GLY A 284 19.21 -9.88 -16.29
N ALA A 285 18.47 -9.53 -17.34
CA ALA A 285 19.04 -9.26 -18.66
C ALA A 285 20.03 -8.07 -18.63
N GLY A 286 19.69 -6.99 -17.93
CA GLY A 286 20.57 -5.84 -17.75
C GLY A 286 21.88 -6.20 -17.03
N ILE A 287 21.80 -6.99 -15.96
CA ILE A 287 22.98 -7.49 -15.24
C ILE A 287 23.84 -8.37 -16.16
N ALA A 288 23.23 -9.25 -16.95
CA ALA A 288 23.96 -10.09 -17.91
C ALA A 288 24.69 -9.25 -18.97
N ILE A 289 24.02 -8.23 -19.54
CA ILE A 289 24.64 -7.31 -20.50
C ILE A 289 25.80 -6.55 -19.85
N LEU A 290 25.62 -6.04 -18.63
CA LEU A 290 26.68 -5.35 -17.89
C LEU A 290 27.88 -6.27 -17.61
N ALA A 291 27.63 -7.51 -17.20
CA ALA A 291 28.67 -8.50 -16.94
C ALA A 291 29.48 -8.80 -18.21
N VAL A 292 28.81 -8.97 -19.36
CA VAL A 292 29.47 -9.16 -20.67
C VAL A 292 30.30 -7.94 -21.04
N TYR A 293 29.75 -6.73 -20.87
CA TYR A 293 30.47 -5.47 -21.14
C TYR A 293 31.74 -5.36 -20.29
N LEU A 294 31.64 -5.56 -18.97
CA LEU A 294 32.78 -5.49 -18.06
C LEU A 294 33.82 -6.58 -18.37
N PHE A 295 33.38 -7.78 -18.72
CA PHE A 295 34.28 -8.87 -19.12
C PHE A 295 35.07 -8.54 -20.40
N VAL A 296 34.40 -8.01 -21.42
CA VAL A 296 35.05 -7.56 -22.67
C VAL A 296 36.01 -6.41 -22.37
N PHE A 297 35.58 -5.41 -21.59
CA PHE A 297 36.41 -4.28 -21.20
C PHE A 297 37.68 -4.74 -20.46
N TYR A 298 37.56 -5.66 -19.50
CA TYR A 298 38.69 -6.24 -18.77
C TYR A 298 39.67 -6.97 -19.70
N LYS A 299 39.17 -7.78 -20.64
CA LYS A 299 40.01 -8.49 -21.62
C LYS A 299 40.74 -7.53 -22.56
N VAL A 300 40.09 -6.47 -23.02
CA VAL A 300 40.67 -5.49 -23.96
C VAL A 300 41.70 -4.60 -23.26
N THR A 301 41.38 -4.06 -22.08
CA THR A 301 42.31 -3.24 -21.30
C THR A 301 43.47 -4.04 -20.72
N GLY A 302 43.25 -5.29 -20.29
CA GLY A 302 44.32 -6.20 -19.87
C GLY A 302 45.31 -6.54 -20.99
N LYS A 303 44.81 -6.71 -22.23
CA LYS A 303 45.68 -6.85 -23.42
C LYS A 303 46.45 -5.56 -23.74
N ARG A 304 45.81 -4.39 -23.64
CA ARG A 304 46.47 -3.09 -23.85
C ARG A 304 47.54 -2.79 -22.79
N ARG A 305 47.28 -3.06 -21.51
CA ARG A 305 48.26 -2.92 -20.42
C ARG A 305 49.48 -3.84 -20.60
N LYS A 306 49.27 -5.11 -20.99
CA LYS A 306 50.39 -6.01 -21.32
C LYS A 306 51.21 -5.51 -22.50
N LYS A 307 50.56 -5.02 -23.56
CA LYS A 307 51.24 -4.50 -24.76
C LYS A 307 52.02 -3.20 -24.48
N LEU A 308 51.49 -2.33 -23.62
CA LEU A 308 52.17 -1.11 -23.19
C LEU A 308 53.36 -1.42 -22.26
N ASN A 309 53.18 -2.31 -21.28
CA ASN A 309 54.27 -2.72 -20.38
C ASN A 309 55.38 -3.48 -21.12
N SER A 310 55.04 -4.29 -22.15
CA SER A 310 56.05 -4.93 -23.00
C SER A 310 56.79 -3.91 -23.89
N ALA A 311 56.12 -2.86 -24.37
CA ALA A 311 56.77 -1.81 -25.14
C ALA A 311 57.73 -0.98 -24.28
N ILE A 312 57.33 -0.66 -23.04
CA ILE A 312 58.18 0.06 -22.07
C ILE A 312 59.38 -0.81 -21.61
N ALA A 313 59.18 -2.12 -21.41
CA ALA A 313 60.26 -3.02 -21.00
C ALA A 313 61.32 -3.27 -22.10
N VAL A 314 60.94 -3.13 -23.38
CA VAL A 314 61.87 -3.26 -24.52
C VAL A 314 62.73 -2.01 -24.69
N ASP A 315 62.28 -0.85 -24.22
CA ASP A 315 62.94 0.46 -24.39
C ASP A 315 63.79 0.88 -23.17
N MET A 316 63.86 0.06 -22.10
CA MET A 316 64.77 0.33 -20.99
C MET A 316 66.20 -0.12 -21.33
N PRO A 317 67.19 0.79 -21.36
CA PRO A 317 68.58 0.40 -21.55
C PRO A 317 69.05 -0.48 -20.39
N GLN A 318 69.68 -1.61 -20.72
CA GLN A 318 70.32 -2.48 -19.73
C GLN A 318 71.37 -1.66 -18.96
N GLU A 319 71.24 -1.59 -17.64
CA GLU A 319 72.19 -0.94 -16.77
C GLU A 319 73.57 -1.61 -16.96
N LYS A 320 74.53 -0.85 -17.50
CA LYS A 320 75.92 -1.32 -17.56
C LYS A 320 76.49 -1.30 -16.15
N GLU A 321 76.86 -2.47 -15.67
CA GLU A 321 77.61 -2.65 -14.43
C GLU A 321 78.97 -1.94 -14.55
N TYR A 322 79.09 -0.75 -13.96
CA TYR A 322 80.35 0.00 -13.92
C TYR A 322 81.15 -0.42 -12.69
N LYS A 323 82.32 -1.02 -12.91
CA LYS A 323 83.36 -1.23 -11.90
C LYS A 323 83.85 0.13 -11.40
N ILE A 324 83.76 0.34 -10.10
CA ILE A 324 84.39 1.47 -9.40
C ILE A 324 85.92 1.27 -9.47
N ILE A 325 86.63 2.25 -10.02
CA ILE A 325 88.10 2.34 -9.96
C ILE A 325 88.39 3.43 -8.93
N ASP A 326 89.02 3.05 -7.83
CA ASP A 326 89.48 3.96 -6.78
C ASP A 326 90.69 4.77 -7.27
N SER A 327 90.58 6.10 -7.19
CA SER A 327 91.74 6.98 -7.01
C SER A 327 91.30 8.31 -6.40
N GLU A 328 91.63 8.51 -5.12
CA GLU A 328 91.68 9.81 -4.45
C GLU A 328 92.68 10.72 -5.16
N THR A 329 92.29 11.93 -5.64
CA THR A 329 92.96 13.21 -5.31
C THR A 329 92.26 14.45 -5.93
N ASP A 330 92.30 15.51 -5.12
CA ASP A 330 92.38 16.96 -5.45
C ASP A 330 91.14 17.80 -5.86
N ILE A 331 90.51 18.36 -4.82
CA ILE A 331 90.37 19.79 -4.46
C ILE A 331 90.17 20.85 -5.57
N SER A 332 89.15 21.70 -5.30
CA SER A 332 88.99 23.10 -5.68
C SER A 332 88.69 23.46 -7.15
N GLN A 333 87.48 23.96 -7.40
CA GLN A 333 87.18 25.38 -7.61
C GLN A 333 85.75 25.58 -8.15
N ALA A 334 85.18 26.74 -7.78
CA ALA A 334 84.14 27.51 -8.50
C ALA A 334 82.64 27.17 -8.31
N ASN A 335 82.04 27.93 -7.39
CA ASN A 335 80.83 28.77 -7.53
C ASN A 335 79.72 28.36 -8.51
N ILE A 336 78.51 28.15 -7.97
CA ILE A 336 77.24 28.28 -8.72
C ILE A 336 76.22 29.06 -7.86
N MET A 337 75.86 30.26 -8.33
CA MET A 337 74.70 31.05 -7.87
C MET A 337 73.38 30.48 -8.42
N PRO A 338 72.23 30.70 -7.76
CA PRO A 338 70.94 30.21 -8.24
C PRO A 338 70.24 31.25 -9.12
N ASN A 339 69.64 30.85 -10.25
CA ASN A 339 68.37 31.46 -10.69
C ASN A 339 67.63 30.74 -11.84
N LYS A 340 66.31 30.65 -11.60
CA LYS A 340 65.13 30.86 -12.47
C LYS A 340 64.89 29.96 -13.69
N ILE A 341 63.74 29.27 -13.61
CA ILE A 341 62.95 28.76 -14.74
C ILE A 341 61.69 29.65 -14.87
N PRO A 342 61.23 30.02 -16.08
CA PRO A 342 60.15 31.01 -16.30
C PRO A 342 58.74 30.42 -16.19
N GLN A 343 57.77 31.27 -15.80
CA GLN A 343 56.32 31.00 -15.86
C GLN A 343 55.73 31.43 -17.21
N GLN A 344 54.71 30.71 -17.68
CA GLN A 344 53.82 31.10 -18.79
C GLN A 344 52.34 31.04 -18.34
N PRO A 345 51.43 31.80 -18.97
CA PRO A 345 50.34 32.49 -18.29
C PRO A 345 48.97 31.81 -18.41
N THR A 346 48.13 32.08 -17.40
CA THR A 346 46.72 31.66 -17.29
C THR A 346 45.81 32.67 -18.00
N GLU A 347 44.94 32.19 -18.90
CA GLU A 347 43.92 32.97 -19.60
C GLU A 347 42.60 32.93 -18.80
N VAL A 348 41.99 34.10 -18.56
CA VAL A 348 40.73 34.27 -17.80
C VAL A 348 39.64 34.74 -18.76
N ILE A 349 38.52 34.01 -18.79
CA ILE A 349 37.28 34.38 -19.50
C ILE A 349 36.34 35.09 -18.49
N PRO A 350 35.78 36.27 -18.80
CA PRO A 350 34.82 36.94 -17.93
C PRO A 350 33.38 36.42 -18.15
N VAL A 351 32.62 36.29 -17.06
CA VAL A 351 31.18 36.03 -17.04
C VAL A 351 30.49 37.29 -16.51
N ASP A 352 29.66 37.91 -17.34
CA ASP A 352 28.73 38.98 -16.95
C ASP A 352 27.58 38.41 -16.10
N ILE A 353 27.31 39.07 -14.98
CA ILE A 353 26.10 38.86 -14.18
C ILE A 353 25.52 40.26 -13.92
N ASP A 354 24.41 40.56 -14.57
CA ASP A 354 23.57 41.73 -14.30
C ASP A 354 22.83 41.53 -12.97
N GLU A 355 23.09 42.44 -12.02
CA GLU A 355 22.26 42.69 -10.84
C GLU A 355 21.31 43.86 -11.14
N GLU A 356 20.00 43.61 -11.16
CA GLU A 356 18.98 44.66 -11.16
C GLU A 356 18.30 44.74 -9.79
N GLN A 357 18.23 45.97 -9.27
CA GLN A 357 17.79 46.38 -7.94
C GLN A 357 16.28 46.73 -7.89
N LYS A 358 15.73 46.65 -6.66
CA LYS A 358 14.53 47.35 -6.11
C LYS A 358 13.17 46.86 -6.64
N GLY A 359 12.09 46.72 -5.85
CA GLY A 359 11.69 47.34 -4.59
C GLY A 359 10.29 47.95 -4.80
N GLY A 360 9.27 47.52 -4.06
CA GLY A 360 7.94 48.15 -4.08
C GLY A 360 6.80 47.26 -3.57
N GLU A 361 6.21 47.71 -2.46
CA GLU A 361 4.90 47.38 -1.82
C GLU A 361 4.60 45.98 -1.28
#